data_AF-A0A484Y9C4-F1
#
_entry.id   AF-A0A484Y9C4-F1
#
_cell.length_a   1.000
_cell.length_b   1.000
_cell.length_c   1.000
_cell.angle_alpha   90.00
_cell.angle_beta   90.00
_cell.angle_gamma   90.00
#
_symmetry.space_group_name_H-M   'P 1'
#
loop_
_entity.id
_entity.type
_entity.pdbx_description
1 polymer ?
#
loop_
_entity_poly.entity_id
_entity_poly.type
_entity_poly.pdbx_seq_one_letter_code
_entity_poly.pdbx_strand_id
1 'polypeptide(L)'
;MGETLEQAVAREVMEESGIKVKNLRYVTSQPWPFPQSLMTAFMAEYDSGEIVIDPKELLEAHWYRYDDLPLLPPPGTVARRLIEDTVAMCRAEYE
;
A
#
# COMPACT_ATOMS: atom_id res chain seq x y z
N MET A 1 -23.77 4.13 -9.62
CA MET A 1 -22.44 4.06 -10.23
C MET A 1 -21.46 4.63 -9.23
N GLY A 2 -20.41 3.90 -8.90
CA GLY A 2 -19.42 4.23 -7.89
C GLY A 2 -18.55 3.00 -7.65
N GLU A 3 -17.32 3.21 -7.20
CA GLU A 3 -16.42 2.14 -6.75
C GLU A 3 -16.46 2.04 -5.23
N THR A 4 -16.36 0.82 -4.71
CA THR A 4 -16.06 0.55 -3.30
C THR A 4 -14.59 0.87 -3.02
N LEU A 5 -14.21 1.04 -1.76
CA LEU A 5 -12.81 1.26 -1.39
C LEU A 5 -11.95 0.06 -1.80
N GLU A 6 -12.50 -1.15 -1.69
CA GLU A 6 -11.86 -2.39 -2.09
C GLU A 6 -11.62 -2.46 -3.60
N GLN A 7 -12.59 -2.01 -4.40
CA GLN A 7 -12.43 -1.89 -5.85
C GLN A 7 -11.39 -0.83 -6.22
N ALA A 8 -11.38 0.31 -5.52
CA ALA A 8 -10.39 1.36 -5.74
C ALA A 8 -8.97 0.84 -5.47
N VAL A 9 -8.74 0.17 -4.33
CA VAL A 9 -7.43 -0.44 -4.02
C VAL A 9 -7.01 -1.45 -5.08
N ALA A 10 -7.91 -2.34 -5.51
CA ALA A 10 -7.59 -3.32 -6.54
C ALA A 10 -7.30 -2.68 -7.90
N ARG A 11 -7.99 -1.59 -8.26
CA ARG A 11 -7.79 -0.84 -9.50
C ARG A 11 -6.46 -0.08 -9.48
N GLU A 12 -6.21 0.74 -8.47
CA GLU A 12 -5.00 1.55 -8.36
C GLU A 12 -3.73 0.68 -8.34
N VAL A 13 -3.73 -0.42 -7.56
CA VAL A 13 -2.58 -1.34 -7.51
C VAL A 13 -2.31 -1.97 -8.88
N MET A 14 -3.37 -2.35 -9.60
CA MET A 14 -3.25 -2.89 -10.95
C MET A 14 -2.73 -1.84 -11.93
N GLU A 15 -3.27 -0.62 -11.91
CA GLU A 15 -2.91 0.47 -12.82
C GLU A 15 -1.45 0.92 -12.61
N GLU A 16 -1.02 1.12 -11.36
CA GLU A 16 0.31 1.65 -11.06
C GLU A 16 1.42 0.61 -11.14
N SER A 17 1.14 -0.66 -10.83
CA SER A 17 2.19 -1.68 -10.63
C SER A 17 1.98 -3.01 -11.35
N GLY A 18 0.81 -3.25 -11.96
CA GLY A 18 0.54 -4.46 -12.74
C GLY A 18 0.29 -5.74 -11.92
N ILE A 19 0.21 -5.65 -10.59
CA ILE A 19 -0.01 -6.82 -9.71
C ILE A 19 -1.46 -6.90 -9.23
N LYS A 20 -1.88 -8.12 -8.86
CA LYS A 20 -3.15 -8.40 -8.19
C LYS A 20 -2.92 -8.60 -6.70
N VAL A 21 -3.88 -8.12 -5.92
CA VAL A 21 -3.89 -8.23 -4.46
C VAL A 21 -5.16 -8.92 -3.97
N LYS A 22 -5.05 -9.55 -2.80
CA LYS A 22 -6.15 -10.21 -2.08
C LYS A 22 -6.08 -9.91 -0.59
N ASN A 23 -7.05 -10.44 0.16
CA ASN A 23 -7.11 -10.31 1.62
C ASN A 23 -7.04 -8.85 2.10
N LEU A 24 -7.73 -7.96 1.37
CA LEU A 24 -7.79 -6.54 1.71
C LEU A 24 -8.32 -6.37 3.13
N ARG A 25 -7.57 -5.65 3.95
CA ARG A 25 -7.89 -5.37 5.35
C ARG A 25 -7.77 -3.88 5.59
N TYR A 26 -8.91 -3.27 5.91
CA TYR A 26 -8.92 -1.89 6.40
C TYR A 26 -8.17 -1.78 7.73
N VAL A 27 -7.33 -0.76 7.87
CA VAL A 27 -6.52 -0.49 9.06
C VAL A 27 -7.02 0.77 9.77
N THR A 28 -7.07 1.90 9.06
CA THR A 28 -7.40 3.19 9.65
C THR A 28 -7.80 4.21 8.58
N SER A 29 -8.22 5.40 8.99
CA SER A 29 -8.44 6.54 8.10
C SER A 29 -7.87 7.81 8.71
N GLN A 30 -7.39 8.71 7.85
CA GLN A 30 -6.83 9.99 8.27
C GLN A 30 -7.28 11.10 7.32
N PRO A 31 -7.79 12.24 7.81
CA PRO A 31 -8.05 13.39 6.97
C PRO A 31 -6.73 13.91 6.40
N TRP A 32 -6.70 14.17 5.10
CA TRP A 32 -5.56 14.72 4.40
C TRP A 32 -5.92 16.07 3.77
N PRO A 33 -5.39 17.19 4.32
CA PRO A 33 -5.92 18.52 4.05
C PRO A 33 -5.63 19.07 2.64
N PHE A 34 -4.88 18.36 1.81
CA PHE A 34 -4.55 18.79 0.44
C PHE A 34 -4.84 17.67 -0.57
N PRO A 35 -5.84 17.80 -1.48
CA PRO A 35 -6.73 18.94 -1.74
C PRO A 35 -8.09 18.93 -0.96
N GLN A 36 -8.20 18.20 0.16
CA GLN A 36 -9.43 17.82 0.92
C GLN A 36 -9.81 16.35 0.68
N SER A 37 -8.90 15.45 1.01
CA SER A 37 -9.10 14.00 0.85
C SER A 37 -9.24 13.30 2.20
N LEU A 38 -9.92 12.16 2.21
CA LEU A 38 -9.88 11.20 3.33
C LEU A 38 -9.03 10.01 2.89
N MET A 39 -7.86 9.84 3.50
CA MET A 39 -7.05 8.67 3.26
C MET A 39 -7.67 7.49 3.99
N THR A 40 -7.92 6.39 3.27
CA THR A 40 -8.33 5.12 3.86
C THR A 40 -7.19 4.13 3.67
N ALA A 41 -6.68 3.62 4.78
CA ALA A 41 -5.49 2.81 4.82
C ALA A 41 -5.87 1.33 4.76
N PHE A 42 -5.36 0.62 3.76
CA PHE A 42 -5.56 -0.81 3.58
C PHE A 42 -4.22 -1.54 3.60
N MET A 43 -4.24 -2.74 4.15
CA MET A 43 -3.22 -3.76 3.90
C MET A 43 -3.79 -4.79 2.92
N ALA A 44 -2.93 -5.39 2.11
CA ALA A 44 -3.30 -6.46 1.22
C ALA A 44 -2.13 -7.43 1.05
N GLU A 45 -2.45 -8.64 0.63
CA GLU A 45 -1.47 -9.67 0.30
C GLU A 45 -1.32 -9.77 -1.22
N TYR A 46 -0.11 -10.08 -1.68
CA TYR A 46 0.14 -10.39 -3.09
C TYR A 46 -0.67 -11.63 -3.50
N ASP A 47 -1.36 -11.52 -4.64
CA ASP A 47 -2.06 -12.64 -5.25
C ASP A 47 -1.32 -13.20 -6.47
N SER A 48 -1.05 -12.35 -7.47
CA SER A 48 -0.42 -12.75 -8.73
C SER A 48 0.06 -11.54 -9.54
N GLY A 49 0.85 -11.79 -10.59
CA GLY A 49 1.36 -10.76 -11.51
C GLY A 49 2.84 -10.45 -11.33
N GLU A 50 3.37 -9.65 -12.24
CA GLU A 50 4.76 -9.16 -12.24
C GLU A 50 4.74 -7.64 -12.16
N ILE A 51 5.74 -7.03 -11.53
CA ILE A 51 5.80 -5.57 -11.43
C ILE A 51 6.01 -4.97 -12.83
N VAL A 52 5.02 -4.23 -13.29
CA VAL A 52 5.07 -3.42 -14.51
C VAL A 52 4.49 -2.05 -14.15
N ILE A 53 5.36 -1.06 -13.99
CA ILE A 53 4.95 0.26 -13.52
C ILE A 53 4.34 1.13 -14.63
N ASP A 54 3.40 2.00 -14.28
CA ASP A 54 3.07 3.17 -15.12
C ASP A 54 4.14 4.27 -14.91
N PRO A 55 4.97 4.58 -15.92
CA PRO A 55 6.03 5.59 -15.80
C PRO A 55 5.50 7.03 -15.61
N LYS A 56 4.19 7.27 -15.75
CA LYS A 56 3.58 8.58 -15.43
C LYS A 56 3.37 8.79 -13.94
N GLU A 57 3.19 7.71 -13.17
CA GLU A 57 2.89 7.74 -11.74
C GLU A 57 4.12 7.35 -10.90
N LEU A 58 4.86 6.33 -11.33
CA LEU A 58 6.00 5.78 -10.58
C LEU A 58 7.29 5.80 -11.41
N LEU A 59 8.41 6.11 -10.75
CA LEU A 59 9.76 5.99 -11.35
C LEU A 59 10.30 4.57 -11.20
N GLU A 60 10.04 3.93 -10.07
CA GLU A 60 10.47 2.57 -9.74
C GLU A 60 9.50 1.94 -8.73
N ALA A 61 9.40 0.61 -8.74
CA ALA A 61 8.68 -0.17 -7.73
C ALA A 61 9.35 -1.53 -7.56
N HIS A 62 9.58 -1.93 -6.31
CA HIS A 62 10.28 -3.17 -5.97
C HIS A 62 9.71 -3.81 -4.70
N TRP A 63 9.96 -5.11 -4.57
CA TRP A 63 9.74 -5.84 -3.33
C TRP A 63 10.95 -5.64 -2.40
N TYR A 64 10.68 -5.21 -1.17
CA TYR A 64 11.70 -5.05 -0.13
C TYR A 64 11.43 -6.03 1.01
N ARG A 65 12.51 -6.60 1.58
CA ARG A 65 12.40 -7.46 2.76
C ARG A 65 12.10 -6.57 3.99
N TYR A 66 11.24 -7.05 4.89
CA TYR A 66 10.71 -6.25 6.00
C TYR A 66 11.77 -5.72 6.99
N ASP A 67 12.98 -6.29 7.00
CA ASP A 67 14.11 -5.90 7.84
C ASP A 67 15.23 -5.18 7.09
N ASP A 68 15.09 -4.96 5.78
CA ASP A 68 16.05 -4.25 4.91
C ASP A 68 15.30 -3.23 4.03
N LEU A 69 14.72 -2.22 4.70
CA LEU A 69 13.90 -1.19 4.06
C LEU A 69 14.73 0.02 3.63
N PRO A 70 14.38 0.67 2.50
CA PRO A 70 15.04 1.88 2.02
C PRO A 70 14.64 3.11 2.85
N LEU A 71 14.94 4.32 2.35
CA LEU A 71 14.42 5.54 2.95
C LEU A 71 12.87 5.52 2.94
N LEU A 72 12.29 5.68 4.11
CA LEU A 72 10.85 5.61 4.32
C LEU A 72 10.25 7.01 4.54
N PRO A 73 8.92 7.17 4.36
CA PRO A 73 8.22 8.39 4.70
C PRO A 73 8.40 8.81 6.18
N PRO A 74 8.24 10.11 6.50
CA PRO A 74 8.37 10.61 7.87
C PRO A 74 7.43 9.92 8.86
N PRO A 75 7.87 9.73 10.12
CA PRO A 75 6.98 9.29 11.21
C PRO A 75 5.76 10.21 11.36
N GLY A 76 4.60 9.61 11.64
CA GLY A 76 3.32 10.32 11.78
C GLY A 76 2.47 10.39 10.50
N THR A 77 2.99 9.93 9.35
CA THR A 77 2.20 9.77 8.12
C THR A 77 1.46 8.43 8.08
N VAL A 78 0.31 8.37 7.39
CA VAL A 78 -0.42 7.09 7.15
C VAL A 78 0.48 6.07 6.47
N ALA A 79 1.27 6.51 5.48
CA ALA A 79 2.20 5.65 4.75
C ALA A 79 3.22 5.00 5.69
N ARG A 80 3.89 5.81 6.54
CA ARG A 80 4.85 5.27 7.51
C ARG A 80 4.18 4.31 8.49
N ARG A 81 2.97 4.63 8.94
CA ARG A 81 2.21 3.76 9.85
C ARG A 81 1.91 2.39 9.23
N LEU A 82 1.42 2.36 7.98
CA LEU A 82 1.13 1.10 7.29
C LEU A 82 2.38 0.23 7.12
N ILE A 83 3.52 0.85 6.78
CA ILE A 83 4.79 0.13 6.60
C ILE A 83 5.23 -0.50 7.93
N GLU A 84 5.24 0.27 9.03
CA GLU A 84 5.64 -0.24 10.35
C GLU A 84 4.70 -1.34 10.86
N ASP A 85 3.38 -1.18 10.67
CA ASP A 85 2.42 -2.21 11.06
C ASP A 85 2.62 -3.50 10.23
N THR A 86 2.99 -3.38 8.95
CA THR A 86 3.32 -4.53 8.08
C THR A 86 4.60 -5.23 8.55
N VAL A 87 5.64 -4.48 8.89
CA VAL A 87 6.89 -5.01 9.46
C VAL A 87 6.62 -5.75 10.77
N ALA A 88 5.77 -5.19 11.63
CA ALA A 88 5.37 -5.83 12.89
C ALA A 88 4.64 -7.16 12.66
N MET A 89 3.76 -7.23 11.65
CA MET A 89 3.11 -8.49 11.26
C MET A 89 4.12 -9.52 10.76
N CYS A 90 5.06 -9.13 9.88
CA CYS A 90 6.10 -10.05 9.42
C CYS A 90 6.96 -10.57 10.57
N ARG A 91 7.36 -9.71 11.52
CA ARG A 91 8.08 -10.16 12.71
C ARG A 91 7.29 -11.16 13.54
N ALA A 92 6.00 -10.91 13.76
CA ALA A 92 5.15 -11.81 14.53
C ALA A 92 4.94 -13.20 13.89
N GLU A 93 5.10 -13.33 12.58
CA GLU A 93 4.90 -14.60 11.86
C GLU A 93 6.22 -15.35 11.57
N TYR A 94 7.33 -14.64 11.41
CA TYR A 94 8.60 -15.20 10.95
C TYR A 94 9.73 -15.18 12.01
N GLU A 95 9.50 -14.59 13.19
CA GLU A 95 10.34 -14.75 14.39
C GLU A 95 9.74 -15.79 15.35
#